data_AF-A0A2S9VG43-F1
#
_entry.id   AF-A0A2S9VG43-F1
#
_cell.length_a   1.000
_cell.length_b   1.000
_cell.length_c   1.000
_cell.angle_alpha   90.00
_cell.angle_beta   90.00
_cell.angle_gamma   90.00
#
_symmetry.space_group_name_H-M   'P 1'
#
loop_
_entity.id
_entity.type
_entity.pdbx_description
1 polymer ?
#
loop_
_entity_poly.entity_id
_entity_poly.type
_entity_poly.pdbx_seq_one_letter_code
_entity_poly.pdbx_strand_id
1 'polypeptide(L)'
;MKYAVLFALSVTFSVSARGSVTSEQLEAFKSSIKQGCIARGIERQDNHAVAFCSCMDKVLRSALSDAEFAGIAEQVAAGKPISQITSFKALIPEIARCKEVDSKA
;
A
#
# COMPACT_ATOMS: atom_id res chain seq x y z
N MET A 1 35.46 30.30 -6.60
CA MET A 1 34.03 30.38 -6.19
C MET A 1 33.45 28.99 -6.34
N LYS A 2 33.29 28.23 -5.24
CA LYS A 2 32.17 28.25 -4.28
C LYS A 2 31.03 27.29 -4.69
N TYR A 3 31.06 26.14 -4.02
CA TYR A 3 29.99 25.18 -3.67
C TYR A 3 29.50 24.17 -4.71
N ALA A 4 30.10 22.98 -4.59
CA ALA A 4 29.42 21.71 -4.74
C ALA A 4 28.19 21.67 -3.82
N VAL A 5 27.03 21.29 -4.36
CA VAL A 5 25.87 20.89 -3.56
C VAL A 5 25.46 19.51 -4.04
N LEU A 6 26.08 18.52 -3.40
CA LEU A 6 25.58 17.16 -3.32
C LEU A 6 24.28 17.20 -2.53
N PHE A 7 23.13 17.17 -3.21
CA PHE A 7 21.90 16.70 -2.58
C PHE A 7 21.90 15.17 -2.61
N ALA A 8 22.76 14.58 -1.79
CA ALA A 8 22.54 13.24 -1.30
C ALA A 8 21.34 13.33 -0.35
N LEU A 9 20.13 13.13 -0.88
CA LEU A 9 18.98 12.71 -0.08
C LEU A 9 19.25 11.26 0.35
N SER A 10 20.21 11.10 1.24
CA SER A 10 20.32 9.92 2.08
C SER A 10 19.09 9.92 2.97
N VAL A 11 18.05 9.23 2.52
CA VAL A 11 17.04 8.69 3.43
C VAL A 11 17.80 7.64 4.24
N THR A 12 18.40 8.11 5.32
CA THR A 12 19.09 7.28 6.29
C THR A 12 18.01 6.43 6.94
N PHE A 13 17.71 5.27 6.36
CA PHE A 13 17.08 4.19 7.09
C PHE A 13 18.08 3.77 8.15
N SER A 14 18.04 4.45 9.29
CA SER A 14 18.71 4.01 10.51
C SER A 14 18.06 2.70 10.94
N VAL A 15 18.53 1.61 10.32
CA VAL A 15 18.31 0.24 10.76
C VAL A 15 19.09 0.08 12.06
N SER A 16 18.47 0.41 13.18
CA SER A 16 18.83 -0.08 14.52
C SER A 16 17.78 0.35 15.53
N ALA A 17 16.61 -0.30 15.47
CA ALA A 17 15.81 -0.70 16.62
C ALA A 17 14.62 -1.51 16.08
N ARG A 18 14.27 -2.61 16.74
CA ARG A 18 12.91 -3.20 16.64
C ARG A 18 11.90 -2.23 17.27
N GLY A 19 11.80 -1.02 16.72
CA GLY A 19 10.72 -0.10 17.02
C GLY A 19 9.49 -0.67 16.35
N SER A 20 8.51 -1.07 17.14
CA SER A 20 7.16 -1.36 16.63
C SER A 20 6.76 -0.25 15.66
N VAL A 21 6.35 -0.62 14.44
CA VAL A 21 5.80 0.32 13.45
C VAL A 21 4.80 1.21 14.17
N THR A 22 4.99 2.53 14.12
CA THR A 22 4.05 3.44 14.81
C THR A 22 2.70 3.41 14.10
N SER A 23 1.63 3.75 14.82
CA SER A 23 0.28 3.83 14.22
C SER A 23 0.25 4.77 13.00
N GLU A 24 0.99 5.87 13.05
CA GLU A 24 1.13 6.83 11.94
C GLU A 24 1.85 6.21 10.73
N GLN A 25 2.95 5.47 10.96
CA GLN A 25 3.66 4.77 9.89
C GLN A 25 2.80 3.68 9.26
N LEU A 26 2.02 2.98 10.08
CA LEU A 26 1.11 1.94 9.63
C LEU A 26 -0.04 2.52 8.81
N GLU A 27 -0.64 3.63 9.25
CA GLU A 27 -1.68 4.32 8.49
C GLU A 27 -1.15 4.92 7.18
N ALA A 28 0.08 5.47 7.20
CA ALA A 28 0.75 5.92 5.99
C ALA A 28 0.96 4.75 5.02
N PHE A 29 1.36 3.57 5.51
CA PHE A 29 1.49 2.37 4.70
C PHE A 29 0.14 1.94 4.10
N LYS A 30 -0.93 1.82 4.90
CA LYS A 30 -2.29 1.50 4.41
C LYS A 30 -2.73 2.48 3.32
N SER A 31 -2.54 3.77 3.55
CA SER A 31 -2.85 4.82 2.57
C SER A 31 -2.03 4.68 1.29
N SER A 32 -0.74 4.33 1.39
CA SER A 32 0.14 4.12 0.24
C SER A 32 -0.33 3.00 -0.69
N ILE A 33 -0.97 1.94 -0.14
CA ILE A 33 -1.55 0.85 -0.95
C ILE A 33 -2.67 1.40 -1.84
N LYS A 34 -3.57 2.21 -1.26
CA LYS A 34 -4.66 2.86 -2.01
C LYS A 34 -4.12 3.82 -3.07
N GLN A 35 -3.18 4.69 -2.69
CA GLN A 35 -2.60 5.66 -3.62
C GLN A 35 -1.85 4.98 -4.77
N GLY A 36 -1.06 3.95 -4.49
CA GLY A 36 -0.37 3.16 -5.51
C GLY A 36 -1.34 2.41 -6.43
N CYS A 37 -2.49 1.97 -5.92
CA CYS A 37 -3.56 1.41 -6.73
C CYS A 37 -4.14 2.46 -7.70
N ILE A 38 -4.48 3.65 -7.19
CA ILE A 38 -5.05 4.74 -8.00
C ILE A 38 -4.06 5.19 -9.07
N ALA A 39 -2.80 5.42 -8.71
CA ALA A 39 -1.76 5.85 -9.64
C ALA A 39 -1.61 4.87 -10.83
N ARG A 40 -1.55 3.56 -10.55
CA ARG A 40 -1.50 2.52 -11.59
C ARG A 40 -2.76 2.46 -12.44
N GLY A 41 -3.92 2.74 -11.87
CA GLY A 41 -5.18 2.82 -12.62
C GLY A 41 -5.21 4.01 -13.56
N ILE A 42 -4.76 5.18 -13.10
CA ILE A 42 -4.60 6.40 -13.93
C ILE A 42 -3.61 6.15 -15.08
N GLU A 43 -2.45 5.54 -14.80
CA GLU A 43 -1.47 5.18 -15.83
C GLU A 43 -2.07 4.26 -16.91
N ARG A 44 -3.03 3.41 -16.53
CA ARG A 44 -3.74 2.50 -17.44
C ARG A 44 -4.99 3.12 -18.07
N GLN A 45 -5.27 4.40 -17.80
CA GLN A 45 -6.46 5.11 -18.25
C GLN A 45 -7.77 4.43 -17.81
N ASP A 46 -7.74 3.82 -16.63
CA ASP A 46 -8.92 3.22 -16.01
C ASP A 46 -9.71 4.30 -15.25
N ASN A 47 -10.81 4.76 -15.85
CA ASN A 47 -11.69 5.78 -15.27
C ASN A 47 -12.35 5.34 -13.96
N HIS A 48 -12.34 4.03 -13.68
CA HIS A 48 -12.94 3.41 -12.50
C HIS A 48 -11.93 3.12 -11.40
N ALA A 49 -10.65 3.46 -11.62
CA ALA A 49 -9.56 3.21 -10.68
C ALA A 49 -9.84 3.74 -9.28
N VAL A 50 -10.35 4.98 -9.16
CA VAL A 50 -10.61 5.61 -7.85
C VAL A 50 -11.68 4.86 -7.06
N ALA A 51 -12.77 4.46 -7.72
CA ALA A 51 -13.87 3.73 -7.10
C ALA A 51 -13.43 2.31 -6.71
N PHE A 52 -12.80 1.58 -7.63
CA PHE A 52 -12.24 0.26 -7.35
C PHE A 52 -11.23 0.29 -6.19
N CYS A 53 -10.25 1.18 -6.22
CA CYS A 53 -9.21 1.26 -5.19
C CYS A 53 -9.78 1.71 -3.82
N SER A 54 -10.86 2.50 -3.81
CA SER A 54 -11.56 2.84 -2.56
C SER A 54 -12.33 1.67 -1.98
N CYS A 55 -12.97 0.84 -2.82
CA CYS A 55 -13.59 -0.40 -2.38
C CYS A 55 -12.54 -1.39 -1.85
N MET A 56 -11.42 -1.56 -2.56
CA MET A 56 -10.30 -2.40 -2.13
C MET A 56 -9.76 -1.95 -0.76
N ASP A 57 -9.51 -0.66 -0.56
CA ASP A 57 -9.05 -0.11 0.73
C ASP A 57 -10.04 -0.43 1.87
N LYS A 58 -11.34 -0.35 1.62
CA LYS A 58 -12.37 -0.72 2.60
C LYS A 58 -12.33 -2.21 2.94
N VAL A 59 -12.20 -3.09 1.95
CA VAL A 59 -12.06 -4.54 2.17
C VAL A 59 -10.83 -4.82 3.03
N LEU A 60 -9.67 -4.29 2.66
CA LEU A 60 -8.42 -4.50 3.38
C LEU A 60 -8.52 -4.02 4.84
N ARG A 61 -9.04 -2.81 5.06
CA ARG A 61 -9.18 -2.22 6.40
C ARG A 61 -10.21 -2.92 7.29
N SER A 62 -11.18 -3.62 6.68
CA SER A 62 -12.20 -4.36 7.42
C SER A 62 -11.77 -5.79 7.73
N ALA A 63 -10.94 -6.39 6.86
CA ALA A 63 -10.55 -7.79 6.96
C ALA A 63 -9.21 -8.02 7.65
N LEU A 64 -8.31 -7.02 7.67
CA LEU A 64 -6.98 -7.14 8.26
C LEU A 64 -6.83 -6.29 9.51
N SER A 65 -6.27 -6.89 10.55
CA SER A 65 -5.83 -6.21 11.75
C SER A 65 -4.56 -5.38 11.51
N ASP A 66 -4.27 -4.46 12.42
CA ASP A 66 -3.04 -3.65 12.38
C ASP A 66 -1.77 -4.51 12.39
N ALA A 67 -1.77 -5.61 13.14
CA ALA A 67 -0.67 -6.56 13.17
C ALA A 67 -0.46 -7.25 11.80
N GLU A 68 -1.54 -7.58 11.11
CA GLU A 68 -1.46 -8.16 9.77
C GLU A 68 -0.98 -7.14 8.75
N PHE A 69 -1.43 -5.89 8.83
CA PHE A 69 -0.89 -4.81 7.99
C PHE A 69 0.59 -4.59 8.23
N ALA A 70 1.06 -4.64 9.49
CA ALA A 70 2.48 -4.51 9.81
C ALA A 70 3.27 -5.68 9.21
N GLY A 71 2.79 -6.92 9.34
CA GLY A 71 3.42 -8.10 8.73
C GLY A 71 3.43 -8.08 7.20
N ILE A 72 2.45 -7.44 6.56
CA ILE A 72 2.46 -7.17 5.12
C ILE A 72 3.51 -6.11 4.79
N ALA A 73 3.58 -5.01 5.55
CA ALA A 73 4.55 -3.93 5.34
C ALA A 73 5.99 -4.45 5.41
N GLU A 74 6.31 -5.29 6.40
CA GLU A 74 7.62 -5.92 6.55
C GLU A 74 7.98 -6.79 5.34
N GLN A 75 7.04 -7.61 4.85
CA GLN A 75 7.29 -8.46 3.67
C GLN A 75 7.45 -7.65 2.39
N VAL A 76 6.69 -6.56 2.22
CA VAL A 76 6.84 -5.65 1.08
C VAL A 76 8.19 -4.93 1.14
N ALA A 77 8.61 -4.47 2.32
CA ALA A 77 9.93 -3.86 2.53
C ALA A 77 11.07 -4.84 2.26
N ALA A 78 10.86 -6.14 2.53
CA ALA A 78 11.77 -7.22 2.16
C ALA A 78 11.74 -7.57 0.65
N GLY A 79 10.99 -6.82 -0.17
CA GLY A 79 10.94 -6.98 -1.63
C GLY A 79 9.91 -8.00 -2.11
N LYS A 80 9.09 -8.56 -1.22
CA LYS A 80 8.05 -9.52 -1.61
C LYS A 80 6.86 -8.78 -2.26
N PRO A 81 6.41 -9.17 -3.46
CA PRO A 81 5.22 -8.57 -4.06
C PRO A 81 3.99 -8.76 -3.18
N ILE A 82 3.21 -7.68 -2.98
CA ILE A 82 2.04 -7.72 -2.08
C ILE A 82 1.01 -8.79 -2.48
N SER A 83 0.86 -9.06 -3.79
CA SER A 83 -0.02 -10.10 -4.33
C SER A 83 0.38 -11.53 -3.97
N GLN A 84 1.62 -11.73 -3.50
CA GLN A 84 2.14 -13.04 -3.08
C GLN A 84 2.12 -13.23 -1.56
N ILE A 85 1.68 -12.22 -0.80
CA ILE A 85 1.57 -12.31 0.66
C ILE A 85 0.23 -12.98 1.00
N THR A 86 0.27 -14.06 1.79
CA THR A 86 -0.88 -14.94 2.05
C THR A 86 -2.13 -14.18 2.51
N SER A 87 -2.00 -13.30 3.50
CA SER A 87 -3.13 -12.52 4.04
C SER A 87 -3.76 -11.62 2.97
N PHE A 88 -2.95 -11.00 2.12
CA PHE A 88 -3.45 -10.20 1.00
C PHE A 88 -4.08 -11.07 -0.09
N LYS A 89 -3.42 -12.20 -0.42
CA LYS A 89 -3.88 -13.14 -1.45
C LYS A 89 -5.25 -13.73 -1.12
N ALA A 90 -5.52 -14.00 0.16
CA ALA A 90 -6.81 -14.49 0.63
C ALA A 90 -7.97 -13.54 0.36
N LEU A 91 -7.70 -12.23 0.26
CA LEU A 91 -8.70 -11.19 0.03
C LEU A 91 -8.94 -10.90 -1.46
N ILE A 92 -8.15 -11.48 -2.37
CA ILE A 92 -8.32 -11.28 -3.82
C ILE A 92 -9.75 -11.57 -4.30
N PRO A 93 -10.45 -12.65 -3.86
CA PRO A 93 -11.83 -12.89 -4.27
C PRO A 93 -12.78 -11.77 -3.84
N GLU A 94 -12.64 -11.23 -2.63
CA GLU A 94 -13.48 -10.11 -2.15
C GLU A 94 -13.15 -8.81 -2.88
N ILE A 95 -11.86 -8.54 -3.10
CA ILE A 95 -11.39 -7.39 -3.88
C ILE A 95 -11.89 -7.48 -5.32
N ALA A 96 -11.97 -8.66 -5.92
CA ALA A 96 -12.49 -8.84 -7.28
C ALA A 96 -13.95 -8.38 -7.41
N ARG A 97 -14.76 -8.55 -6.35
CA ARG A 97 -16.15 -8.08 -6.31
C ARG A 97 -16.27 -6.55 -6.33
N CYS A 98 -15.20 -5.81 -6.01
CA CYS A 98 -15.19 -4.36 -6.14
C CYS A 98 -15.40 -3.88 -7.59
N LYS A 99 -15.05 -4.69 -8.59
CA LYS A 99 -15.34 -4.38 -10.00
C LYS A 99 -16.83 -4.46 -10.33
N GLU A 100 -17.56 -5.36 -9.68
CA GLU A 100 -19.01 -5.52 -9.88
C GLU A 100 -19.82 -4.39 -9.26
N VAL A 101 -19.31 -3.81 -8.17
CA VAL A 101 -19.91 -2.65 -7.50
C VAL A 101 -19.74 -1.39 -8.34
N ASP A 102 -18.59 -1.24 -8.98
CA ASP A 102 -18.29 -0.11 -9.87
C ASP A 102 -19.10 -0.15 -11.18
N SER A 103 -19.37 -1.34 -11.74
CA SER A 103 -20.22 -1.48 -12.94
C SER A 103 -21.72 -1.17 -12.72
N LYS A 104 -22.13 -0.87 -11.49
CA LYS A 104 -23.52 -0.56 -11.12
C LYS A 104 -23.72 0.88 -10.62
N ALA A 105 -22.64 1.66 -10.50
CA ALA A 105 -22.67 3.07 -10.11
C ALA A 105 -22.59 3.97 -11.35
#